data_AF-A0A851FLP9-F1
#
_entry.id   AF-A0A851FLP9-F1
#
_cell.length_a   1.000
_cell.length_b   1.000
_cell.length_c   1.000
_cell.angle_alpha   90.00
_cell.angle_beta   90.00
_cell.angle_gamma   90.00
#
_symmetry.space_group_name_H-M   'P 1'
#
loop_
_entity.id
_entity.type
_entity.pdbx_description
1 polymer ?
#
loop_
_entity_poly.entity_id
_entity_poly.type
_entity_poly.pdbx_seq_one_letter_code
_entity_poly.pdbx_strand_id
1 'polypeptide(L)'
;MQYNPGWNSSSVNLLHVRAQGPNDTLHYVWSSIGGPAVLLVATQSPSSSLGINWTRLLSPSPAGAIWIDPPGSVVHSSAVVFTKVFESSEAKPSEELFYPPYVLSEFSWASLGPTLNHTALTAELSGVPATDPGGAFANGSLAFRVTAYESRGRSGRLPSLLHTADSSQLEFVLAGVTPRGNSSRFVLEVATVEEPGVTRSLSSARSIDDEYTPTIFEMLALVAESQNGSSSLSFVQWKATAYGSRSPRREDGIQCQAQGLRAANWSLPAATIVQAYFGQGLGGAYSVSAINVSFGGEEGRVYQEKRYLSWSVLLGFGQPPRDTFSPLVISIMAVALGTPLAMLLVGICLVLVAQRKRYSEYEPIN
;
A
#
# COMPACT_ATOMS: atom_id res chain seq x y z
N MET A 1 5.03 -2.65 19.42
CA MET A 1 5.87 -3.39 18.44
C MET A 1 6.84 -4.30 19.18
N GLN A 2 7.03 -5.53 18.75
CA GLN A 2 7.95 -6.50 19.35
C GLN A 2 8.78 -7.17 18.24
N TYR A 3 10.10 -7.11 18.36
CA TYR A 3 11.04 -7.77 17.45
C TYR A 3 11.38 -9.17 17.98
N ASN A 4 11.24 -10.18 17.13
CA ASN A 4 11.46 -11.60 17.42
C ASN A 4 10.87 -12.03 18.79
N PRO A 5 9.53 -11.95 18.99
CA PRO A 5 8.90 -12.28 20.27
C PRO A 5 9.28 -13.69 20.75
N GLY A 6 9.92 -13.79 21.92
CA GLY A 6 10.35 -15.07 22.48
C GLY A 6 11.57 -15.70 21.81
N TRP A 7 12.36 -14.94 21.03
CA TRP A 7 13.55 -15.44 20.34
C TRP A 7 14.71 -14.46 20.40
N ASN A 8 15.88 -14.95 20.84
CA ASN A 8 17.04 -14.10 21.13
C ASN A 8 17.99 -13.90 19.94
N SER A 9 17.83 -14.65 18.84
CA SER A 9 18.71 -14.50 17.68
C SER A 9 18.28 -13.32 16.80
N SER A 10 19.27 -12.64 16.23
CA SER A 10 19.11 -11.62 15.19
C SER A 10 19.32 -12.16 13.77
N SER A 11 19.45 -13.49 13.61
CA SER A 11 19.67 -14.15 12.32
C SER A 11 18.45 -14.14 11.40
N VAL A 12 17.28 -13.78 11.93
CA VAL A 12 16.00 -13.75 11.23
C VAL A 12 15.22 -12.53 11.67
N ASN A 13 14.33 -12.04 10.81
CA ASN A 13 13.49 -10.89 11.13
C ASN A 13 12.01 -11.27 11.18
N LEU A 14 11.39 -11.07 12.34
CA LEU A 14 9.95 -11.03 12.53
C LEU A 14 9.61 -9.87 13.46
N LEU A 15 8.73 -8.98 12.99
CA LEU A 15 8.24 -7.85 13.75
C LEU A 15 6.73 -8.00 13.94
N HIS A 16 6.31 -8.11 15.20
CA HIS A 16 4.89 -8.09 15.57
C HIS A 16 4.45 -6.69 15.96
N VAL A 17 3.50 -6.15 15.21
CA VAL A 17 2.74 -4.94 15.57
C VAL A 17 1.38 -5.39 16.06
N ARG A 18 1.03 -4.98 17.28
CA ARG A 18 -0.25 -5.24 17.94
C ARG A 18 -0.93 -3.91 18.17
N ALA A 19 -2.01 -3.64 17.45
CA ALA A 19 -2.88 -2.48 17.69
C ALA A 19 -4.10 -2.97 18.48
N GLN A 20 -4.15 -2.60 19.76
CA GLN A 20 -5.19 -3.04 20.68
C GLN A 20 -6.30 -1.99 20.74
N GLY A 21 -7.51 -2.38 20.35
CA GLY A 21 -8.71 -1.59 20.52
C GLY A 21 -9.47 -1.97 21.80
N PRO A 22 -10.63 -1.35 22.06
CA PRO A 22 -11.45 -1.66 23.23
C PRO A 22 -12.03 -3.08 23.22
N ASN A 23 -12.40 -3.58 22.03
CA ASN A 23 -13.11 -4.85 21.86
C ASN A 23 -12.38 -5.84 20.94
N ASP A 24 -11.32 -5.39 20.29
CA ASP A 24 -10.63 -6.09 19.22
C ASP A 24 -9.12 -5.88 19.30
N THR A 25 -8.38 -6.67 18.54
CA THR A 25 -6.94 -6.47 18.35
C THR A 25 -6.57 -6.81 16.92
N LEU A 26 -5.78 -5.94 16.32
CA LEU A 26 -5.24 -6.07 14.97
C LEU A 26 -3.76 -6.47 15.07
N HIS A 27 -3.41 -7.56 14.41
CA HIS A 27 -2.07 -8.10 14.36
C HIS A 27 -1.49 -7.90 12.96
N TYR A 28 -0.35 -7.21 12.88
CA TYR A 28 0.51 -7.19 11.70
C TYR A 28 1.80 -7.93 12.04
N VAL A 29 2.06 -9.03 11.36
CA VAL A 29 3.29 -9.81 11.54
C VAL A 29 4.14 -9.65 10.29
N TRP A 30 5.12 -8.77 10.36
CA TRP A 30 6.07 -8.50 9.29
C TRP A 30 7.24 -9.46 9.40
N SER A 31 7.74 -9.98 8.29
CA SER A 31 8.91 -10.84 8.31
C SER A 31 9.68 -10.79 7.00
N SER A 32 10.97 -11.11 7.07
CA SER A 32 11.81 -11.40 5.91
C SER A 32 12.26 -12.88 5.85
N ILE A 33 11.64 -13.76 6.64
CA ILE A 33 11.91 -15.21 6.63
C ILE A 33 11.27 -15.80 5.37
N GLY A 34 12.10 -16.36 4.48
CA GLY A 34 11.68 -16.88 3.17
C GLY A 34 11.26 -15.81 2.16
N GLY A 35 11.42 -14.53 2.51
CA GLY A 35 11.04 -13.37 1.71
C GLY A 35 10.20 -12.35 2.51
N PRO A 36 10.10 -11.10 2.04
CA PRO A 36 9.32 -10.06 2.71
C PRO A 36 7.82 -10.32 2.62
N ALA A 37 7.18 -10.42 3.78
CA ALA A 37 5.75 -10.61 3.87
C ALA A 37 5.16 -9.93 5.11
N VAL A 38 3.85 -9.70 5.06
CA VAL A 38 3.05 -9.32 6.21
C VAL A 38 1.81 -10.19 6.30
N LEU A 39 1.59 -10.76 7.49
CA LEU A 39 0.33 -11.39 7.86
C LEU A 39 -0.54 -10.36 8.59
N LEU A 40 -1.78 -10.23 8.16
CA LEU A 40 -2.82 -9.39 8.75
C LEU A 40 -3.83 -10.31 9.43
N VAL A 41 -4.03 -10.17 10.75
CA VAL A 41 -5.08 -10.89 11.48
C VAL A 41 -5.89 -9.93 12.35
N ALA A 42 -7.21 -9.94 12.17
CA ALA A 42 -8.16 -9.22 13.03
C ALA A 42 -8.83 -10.19 14.01
N THR A 43 -9.00 -9.74 15.24
CA THR A 43 -9.58 -10.55 16.32
C THR A 43 -10.63 -9.78 17.09
N GLN A 44 -11.69 -10.45 17.56
CA GLN A 44 -12.70 -9.91 18.48
C GLN A 44 -12.32 -10.17 19.95
N SER A 45 -11.07 -9.91 20.30
CA SER A 45 -10.61 -9.97 21.68
C SER A 45 -9.52 -8.93 21.92
N PRO A 46 -9.65 -8.06 22.93
CA PRO A 46 -8.60 -7.09 23.27
C PRO A 46 -7.38 -7.75 23.91
N SER A 47 -7.48 -9.02 24.32
CA SER A 47 -6.41 -9.78 24.98
C SER A 47 -5.81 -10.86 24.08
N SER A 48 -6.16 -10.90 22.80
CA SER A 48 -5.58 -11.86 21.87
C SER A 48 -4.08 -11.64 21.70
N SER A 49 -3.36 -12.73 21.51
CA SER A 49 -1.90 -12.76 21.49
C SER A 49 -1.37 -13.60 20.32
N LEU A 50 -0.16 -13.27 19.88
CA LEU A 50 0.56 -14.00 18.84
C LEU A 50 1.37 -15.13 19.48
N GLY A 51 1.10 -16.37 19.09
CA GLY A 51 1.92 -17.52 19.43
C GLY A 51 2.90 -17.84 18.31
N ILE A 52 4.17 -18.13 18.66
CA ILE A 52 5.22 -18.50 17.72
C ILE A 52 5.99 -19.70 18.26
N ASN A 53 6.06 -20.77 17.46
CA ASN A 53 7.00 -21.87 17.66
C ASN A 53 8.20 -21.69 16.73
N TRP A 54 9.26 -21.06 17.23
CA TRP A 54 10.46 -20.74 16.46
C TRP A 54 11.17 -21.95 15.87
N THR A 55 11.24 -23.05 16.61
CA THR A 55 11.87 -24.29 16.12
C THR A 55 11.14 -24.86 14.92
N ARG A 56 9.80 -24.81 14.92
CA ARG A 56 8.97 -25.23 13.80
C ARG A 56 9.00 -24.21 12.66
N LEU A 57 8.96 -22.92 12.96
CA LEU A 57 8.98 -21.84 11.98
C LEU A 57 10.23 -21.87 11.10
N LEU A 58 11.38 -22.22 11.68
CA LEU A 58 12.66 -22.33 10.97
C LEU A 58 12.93 -23.74 10.41
N SER A 59 11.98 -24.67 10.57
CA SER A 59 12.08 -26.02 9.99
C SER A 59 11.62 -26.04 8.53
N PRO A 60 11.93 -27.11 7.77
CA PRO A 60 11.39 -27.31 6.42
C PRO A 60 9.85 -27.42 6.34
N SER A 61 9.16 -27.55 7.48
CA SER A 61 7.71 -27.72 7.57
C SER A 61 7.09 -26.72 8.57
N PRO A 62 6.98 -25.43 8.22
CA PRO A 62 6.60 -24.37 9.16
C PRO A 62 5.11 -24.29 9.48
N ALA A 63 4.26 -25.04 8.77
CA ALA A 63 2.80 -25.01 8.92
C ALA A 63 2.36 -25.14 10.40
N GLY A 64 1.56 -24.21 10.90
CA GLY A 64 1.09 -24.16 12.28
C GLY A 64 2.14 -23.65 13.29
N ALA A 65 3.25 -23.08 12.85
CA ALA A 65 4.24 -22.46 13.73
C ALA A 65 3.82 -21.06 14.20
N ILE A 66 2.87 -20.42 13.52
CA ILE A 66 2.30 -19.13 13.91
C ILE A 66 0.80 -19.31 14.11
N TRP A 67 0.28 -18.82 15.23
CA TRP A 67 -1.15 -18.85 15.53
C TRP A 67 -1.56 -17.66 16.40
N ILE A 68 -2.85 -17.41 16.49
CA ILE A 68 -3.44 -16.45 17.42
C ILE A 68 -4.14 -17.22 18.54
N ASP A 69 -3.95 -16.78 19.78
CA ASP A 69 -4.65 -17.31 20.95
C ASP A 69 -5.58 -16.24 21.56
N PRO A 70 -6.87 -16.54 21.83
CA PRO A 70 -7.56 -17.78 21.48
C PRO A 70 -7.91 -17.84 19.97
N PRO A 71 -7.84 -19.02 19.32
CA PRO A 71 -8.06 -19.15 17.87
C PRO A 71 -9.48 -18.76 17.44
N GLY A 72 -10.49 -19.02 18.28
CA GLY A 72 -11.88 -18.66 18.02
C GLY A 72 -12.18 -17.15 18.04
N SER A 73 -11.19 -16.31 18.39
CA SER A 73 -11.34 -14.85 18.31
C SER A 73 -11.03 -14.27 16.93
N VAL A 74 -10.38 -15.03 16.05
CA VAL A 74 -10.00 -14.57 14.71
C VAL A 74 -11.24 -14.40 13.85
N VAL A 75 -11.40 -13.22 13.25
CA VAL A 75 -12.55 -12.89 12.38
C VAL A 75 -12.17 -12.65 10.94
N HIS A 76 -10.91 -12.33 10.68
CA HIS A 76 -10.38 -12.15 9.33
C HIS A 76 -8.87 -12.39 9.34
N SER A 77 -8.38 -13.12 8.37
CA SER A 77 -6.94 -13.24 8.12
C SER A 77 -6.59 -13.13 6.63
N SER A 78 -5.47 -12.48 6.37
CA SER A 78 -4.98 -12.20 5.01
C SER A 78 -3.47 -12.03 5.04
N ALA A 79 -2.78 -12.18 3.91
CA ALA A 79 -1.37 -11.89 3.83
C ALA A 79 -0.99 -11.17 2.54
N VAL A 80 0.08 -10.38 2.61
CA VAL A 80 0.72 -9.73 1.47
C VAL A 80 2.17 -10.19 1.41
N VAL A 81 2.63 -10.63 0.24
CA VAL A 81 3.97 -11.16 0.00
C VAL A 81 4.61 -10.43 -1.16
N PHE A 82 5.82 -9.92 -0.95
CA PHE A 82 6.63 -9.32 -2.00
C PHE A 82 7.57 -10.39 -2.53
N THR A 83 7.39 -10.77 -3.78
CA THR A 83 7.99 -12.01 -4.30
C THR A 83 9.19 -11.72 -5.20
N LYS A 84 9.03 -10.81 -6.15
CA LYS A 84 10.04 -10.49 -7.15
C LYS A 84 10.08 -9.00 -7.47
N VAL A 85 11.28 -8.53 -7.82
CA VAL A 85 11.46 -7.29 -8.56
C VAL A 85 11.95 -7.62 -9.96
N PHE A 86 11.14 -7.31 -10.96
CA PHE A 86 11.54 -7.37 -12.35
C PHE A 86 12.22 -6.07 -12.76
N GLU A 87 13.13 -6.18 -13.71
CA GLU A 87 13.72 -5.05 -14.42
C GLU A 87 13.53 -5.31 -15.91
N SER A 88 12.99 -4.32 -16.61
CA SER A 88 12.88 -4.36 -18.06
C SER A 88 13.63 -3.18 -18.67
N SER A 89 14.23 -3.38 -19.84
CA SER A 89 14.72 -2.26 -20.64
C SER A 89 13.62 -1.75 -21.56
N GLU A 90 13.50 -0.43 -21.75
CA GLU A 90 12.78 0.14 -22.90
C GLU A 90 13.49 -0.24 -24.22
N ALA A 91 13.22 -1.44 -24.72
CA ALA A 91 13.39 -1.73 -26.13
C ALA A 91 12.10 -1.33 -26.87
N LYS A 92 12.12 -1.36 -28.22
CA LYS A 92 10.99 -0.91 -29.06
C LYS A 92 9.66 -1.51 -28.57
N PRO A 93 8.50 -0.84 -28.79
CA PRO A 93 7.20 -1.21 -28.20
C PRO A 93 6.76 -2.67 -28.38
N SER A 94 7.36 -3.40 -29.31
CA SER A 94 7.11 -4.79 -29.63
C SER A 94 7.91 -5.82 -28.82
N GLU A 95 8.95 -5.42 -28.08
CA GLU A 95 9.83 -6.33 -27.34
C GLU A 95 10.26 -5.70 -25.99
N GLU A 96 9.44 -5.79 -24.94
CA GLU A 96 9.95 -5.56 -23.58
C GLU A 96 10.90 -6.71 -23.21
N LEU A 97 12.20 -6.41 -23.15
CA LEU A 97 13.20 -7.35 -22.69
C LEU A 97 13.28 -7.32 -21.17
N PHE A 98 12.85 -8.40 -20.53
CA PHE A 98 12.99 -8.59 -19.08
C PHE A 98 14.34 -9.22 -18.75
N TYR A 99 15.08 -8.58 -17.86
CA TYR A 99 16.23 -9.22 -17.23
C TYR A 99 15.76 -10.27 -16.21
N PRO A 100 16.63 -11.23 -15.82
CA PRO A 100 16.31 -12.17 -14.75
C PRO A 100 15.79 -11.44 -13.49
N PRO A 101 14.65 -11.84 -12.91
CA PRO A 101 14.07 -11.14 -11.77
C PRO A 101 14.95 -11.28 -10.52
N TYR A 102 14.92 -10.26 -9.67
CA TYR A 102 15.43 -10.36 -8.31
C TYR A 102 14.38 -11.08 -7.45
N VAL A 103 14.66 -12.33 -7.08
CA VAL A 103 13.76 -13.13 -6.23
C VAL A 103 14.01 -12.76 -4.77
N LEU A 104 13.01 -12.17 -4.10
CA LEU A 104 13.19 -11.59 -2.77
C LEU A 104 13.36 -12.62 -1.65
N SER A 105 13.03 -13.89 -1.91
CA SER A 105 13.35 -15.01 -1.01
C SER A 105 14.84 -15.37 -1.00
N GLU A 106 15.60 -14.94 -2.01
CA GLU A 106 17.05 -15.18 -2.15
C GLU A 106 17.88 -14.00 -1.64
N PHE A 107 17.24 -13.05 -0.95
CA PHE A 107 17.92 -11.90 -0.35
C PHE A 107 18.41 -12.23 1.06
N SER A 108 19.58 -11.68 1.38
CA SER A 108 20.10 -11.59 2.75
C SER A 108 19.61 -10.29 3.36
N TRP A 109 18.88 -10.40 4.47
CA TRP A 109 18.28 -9.26 5.16
C TRP A 109 19.06 -8.91 6.41
N ALA A 110 19.39 -7.63 6.58
CA ALA A 110 20.01 -7.12 7.79
C ALA A 110 19.06 -7.29 9.00
N SER A 111 19.64 -7.41 10.20
CA SER A 111 18.86 -7.45 11.44
C SER A 111 18.04 -6.16 11.58
N LEU A 112 16.75 -6.32 11.93
CA LEU A 112 15.82 -5.21 12.14
C LEU A 112 16.08 -4.46 13.45
N GLY A 113 16.77 -5.08 14.41
CA GLY A 113 17.00 -4.51 15.76
C GLY A 113 17.50 -3.05 15.74
N PRO A 114 18.56 -2.70 14.98
CA PRO A 114 19.08 -1.33 14.92
C PRO A 114 18.14 -0.29 14.30
N THR A 115 17.16 -0.69 13.49
CA THR A 115 16.24 0.23 12.78
C THR A 115 14.89 0.36 13.48
N LEU A 116 14.63 -0.46 14.51
CA LEU A 116 13.40 -0.42 15.29
C LEU A 116 13.34 0.83 16.17
N ASN A 117 12.31 1.64 15.96
CA ASN A 117 12.02 2.81 16.78
C ASN A 117 10.63 2.66 17.41
N HIS A 118 10.62 2.45 18.73
CA HIS A 118 9.38 2.28 19.50
C HIS A 118 8.59 3.58 19.66
N THR A 119 9.24 4.75 19.60
CA THR A 119 8.58 6.05 19.76
C THR A 119 7.94 6.50 18.44
N ALA A 120 8.67 6.34 17.34
CA ALA A 120 8.16 6.66 16.00
C ALA A 120 7.28 5.55 15.42
N LEU A 121 7.24 4.38 16.08
CA LEU A 121 6.56 3.18 15.60
C LEU A 121 7.01 2.80 14.19
N THR A 122 8.33 2.80 13.97
CA THR A 122 8.94 2.46 12.67
C THR A 122 9.96 1.34 12.77
N ALA A 123 10.16 0.64 11.66
CA ALA A 123 11.24 -0.33 11.48
C ALA A 123 11.62 -0.44 10.00
N GLU A 124 12.83 -0.88 9.70
CA GLU A 124 13.31 -1.07 8.32
C GLU A 124 13.95 -2.45 8.14
N LEU A 125 13.41 -3.22 7.18
CA LEU A 125 14.00 -4.45 6.67
C LEU A 125 14.81 -4.09 5.43
N SER A 126 16.13 -4.05 5.54
CA SER A 126 17.03 -3.75 4.40
C SER A 126 17.78 -5.00 3.99
N GLY A 127 17.92 -5.23 2.69
CA GLY A 127 18.54 -6.43 2.15
C GLY A 127 19.20 -6.25 0.80
N VAL A 128 20.04 -7.23 0.48
CA VAL A 128 20.75 -7.37 -0.79
C VAL A 128 20.62 -8.82 -1.27
N PRO A 129 20.72 -9.11 -2.58
CA PRO A 129 20.78 -10.49 -3.07
C PRO A 129 21.89 -11.27 -2.37
N ALA A 130 21.64 -12.52 -1.97
CA ALA A 130 22.68 -13.38 -1.39
C ALA A 130 23.82 -13.64 -2.40
N THR A 131 23.50 -13.64 -3.69
CA THR A 131 24.46 -13.68 -4.79
C THR A 131 24.22 -12.54 -5.77
N ASP A 132 25.23 -11.70 -6.00
CA ASP A 132 25.16 -10.57 -6.95
C ASP A 132 26.31 -10.64 -7.97
N PRO A 133 26.26 -11.58 -8.93
CA PRO A 133 27.36 -11.76 -9.89
C PRO A 133 27.56 -10.55 -10.81
N GLY A 134 26.51 -9.75 -11.03
CA GLY A 134 26.57 -8.54 -11.83
C GLY A 134 27.02 -7.28 -11.07
N GLY A 135 27.19 -7.37 -9.75
CA GLY A 135 27.55 -6.23 -8.91
C GLY A 135 26.49 -5.11 -8.89
N ALA A 136 25.24 -5.41 -9.23
CA ALA A 136 24.18 -4.39 -9.33
C ALA A 136 23.85 -3.78 -7.95
N PHE A 137 24.01 -4.57 -6.88
CA PHE A 137 23.77 -4.20 -5.49
C PHE A 137 25.05 -3.85 -4.73
N ALA A 138 26.22 -3.75 -5.38
CA ALA A 138 27.49 -3.43 -4.71
C ALA A 138 27.43 -2.16 -3.85
N ASN A 139 26.72 -1.13 -4.31
CA ASN A 139 26.42 0.10 -3.56
C ASN A 139 24.92 0.32 -3.39
N GLY A 140 24.14 -0.75 -3.56
CA GLY A 140 22.69 -0.72 -3.65
C GLY A 140 22.03 -1.52 -2.53
N SER A 141 20.78 -1.20 -2.25
CA SER A 141 19.95 -1.95 -1.31
C SER A 141 18.48 -1.89 -1.71
N LEU A 142 17.74 -2.90 -1.26
CA LEU A 142 16.30 -2.93 -1.30
C LEU A 142 15.81 -2.94 0.15
N ALA A 143 14.85 -2.08 0.48
CA ALA A 143 14.32 -1.99 1.84
C ALA A 143 12.80 -1.91 1.88
N PHE A 144 12.24 -2.43 2.96
CA PHE A 144 10.85 -2.29 3.35
C PHE A 144 10.79 -1.56 4.69
N ARG A 145 10.29 -0.32 4.68
CA ARG A 145 10.07 0.45 5.91
C ARG A 145 8.64 0.34 6.34
N VAL A 146 8.45 -0.06 7.59
CA VAL A 146 7.14 -0.24 8.20
C VAL A 146 6.90 0.91 9.16
N THR A 147 5.70 1.49 9.12
CA THR A 147 5.20 2.45 10.10
C THR A 147 3.85 1.98 10.61
N ALA A 148 3.64 2.00 11.92
CA ALA A 148 2.31 1.82 12.51
C ALA A 148 1.75 3.15 13.03
N TYR A 149 0.44 3.23 13.16
CA TYR A 149 -0.25 4.44 13.58
C TYR A 149 -1.18 4.17 14.77
N GLU A 150 -1.26 5.12 15.68
CA GLU A 150 -2.12 5.03 16.87
C GLU A 150 -3.45 5.78 16.69
N SER A 151 -3.55 6.61 15.66
CA SER A 151 -4.70 7.49 15.43
C SER A 151 -4.84 7.84 13.96
N ARG A 152 -5.93 8.55 13.62
CA ARG A 152 -6.13 9.09 12.28
C ARG A 152 -5.20 10.27 12.04
N GLY A 153 -4.54 10.29 10.88
CA GLY A 153 -3.60 11.34 10.52
C GLY A 153 -3.13 11.21 9.08
N ARG A 154 -2.09 11.96 8.73
CA ARG A 154 -1.43 11.88 7.43
C ARG A 154 0.06 11.65 7.60
N SER A 155 0.63 10.86 6.70
CA SER A 155 2.08 10.72 6.65
C SER A 155 2.73 12.07 6.36
N GLY A 156 3.81 12.41 7.07
CA GLY A 156 4.54 13.66 6.86
C GLY A 156 5.38 13.68 5.58
N ARG A 157 5.53 12.53 4.91
CA ARG A 157 6.25 12.40 3.63
C ARG A 157 5.26 12.14 2.51
N LEU A 158 5.53 12.69 1.33
CA LEU A 158 4.78 12.35 0.12
C LEU A 158 4.80 10.83 -0.11
N PRO A 159 3.68 10.22 -0.54
CA PRO A 159 2.45 10.83 -1.03
C PRO A 159 1.42 11.17 0.08
N SER A 160 1.84 11.42 1.31
CA SER A 160 1.02 11.95 2.42
C SER A 160 -0.27 11.17 2.65
N LEU A 161 -0.17 9.82 2.55
CA LEU A 161 -1.31 8.91 2.67
C LEU A 161 -2.07 9.18 3.98
N LEU A 162 -3.39 9.27 3.86
CA LEU A 162 -4.31 9.31 4.99
C LEU A 162 -4.31 7.94 5.67
N HIS A 163 -4.03 7.91 6.97
CA HIS A 163 -3.98 6.69 7.76
C HIS A 163 -4.93 6.77 8.96
N THR A 164 -5.23 5.60 9.54
CA THR A 164 -6.00 5.41 10.77
C THR A 164 -5.23 4.50 11.73
N ALA A 165 -5.73 4.36 12.96
CA ALA A 165 -5.21 3.39 13.93
C ALA A 165 -5.30 1.93 13.41
N ASP A 166 -6.21 1.68 12.47
CA ASP A 166 -6.47 0.36 11.89
C ASP A 166 -5.59 0.07 10.67
N SER A 167 -4.50 0.83 10.50
CA SER A 167 -3.63 0.75 9.33
C SER A 167 -2.15 0.80 9.69
N SER A 168 -1.33 0.24 8.80
CA SER A 168 0.11 0.33 8.80
C SER A 168 0.58 0.73 7.41
N GLN A 169 1.57 1.62 7.35
CA GLN A 169 2.19 2.04 6.09
C GLN A 169 3.47 1.23 5.85
N LEU A 170 3.65 0.83 4.59
CA LEU A 170 4.86 0.26 4.04
C LEU A 170 5.45 1.22 3.02
N GLU A 171 6.76 1.43 3.06
CA GLU A 171 7.53 2.06 2.00
C GLU A 171 8.50 1.02 1.42
N PHE A 172 8.30 0.64 0.15
CA PHE A 172 9.27 -0.09 -0.65
C PHE A 172 10.31 0.89 -1.16
N VAL A 173 11.60 0.60 -0.94
CA VAL A 173 12.71 1.45 -1.33
C VAL A 173 13.74 0.65 -2.14
N LEU A 174 14.08 1.13 -3.32
CA LEU A 174 15.24 0.69 -4.09
C LEU A 174 16.23 1.86 -4.12
N ALA A 175 17.43 1.68 -3.57
CA ALA A 175 18.39 2.76 -3.42
C ALA A 175 19.78 2.30 -3.89
N GLY A 176 20.39 3.04 -4.81
CA GLY A 176 21.77 2.82 -5.26
C GLY A 176 21.95 1.60 -6.17
N VAL A 177 20.90 0.85 -6.49
CA VAL A 177 21.01 -0.33 -7.37
C VAL A 177 21.33 0.14 -8.78
N THR A 178 22.42 -0.40 -9.34
CA THR A 178 22.88 -0.10 -10.69
C THR A 178 22.03 -0.85 -11.70
N PRO A 179 21.28 -0.16 -12.58
CA PRO A 179 20.48 -0.82 -13.59
C PRO A 179 21.34 -1.56 -14.60
N ARG A 180 20.80 -2.67 -15.09
CA ARG A 180 21.40 -3.54 -16.10
C ARG A 180 21.25 -2.98 -17.51
N GLY A 181 20.32 -2.04 -17.73
CA GLY A 181 20.08 -1.37 -19.00
C GLY A 181 20.03 0.16 -18.93
N ASN A 182 20.18 0.80 -20.08
CA ASN A 182 20.20 2.27 -20.24
C ASN A 182 18.83 2.95 -20.06
N SER A 183 17.74 2.20 -19.91
CA SER A 183 16.39 2.74 -19.72
C SER A 183 15.57 1.72 -18.93
N SER A 184 16.07 1.41 -17.75
CA SER A 184 15.54 0.32 -16.94
C SER A 184 14.34 0.77 -16.14
N ARG A 185 13.26 0.01 -16.24
CA ARG A 185 12.03 0.16 -15.46
C ARG A 185 11.93 -0.98 -14.48
N PHE A 186 11.45 -0.70 -13.28
CA PHE A 186 11.29 -1.70 -12.24
C PHE A 186 9.81 -2.04 -12.06
N VAL A 187 9.53 -3.32 -11.81
CA VAL A 187 8.19 -3.82 -11.53
C VAL A 187 8.25 -4.69 -10.28
N LEU A 188 7.38 -4.41 -9.31
CA LEU A 188 7.26 -5.19 -8.08
C LEU A 188 6.07 -6.15 -8.18
N GLU A 189 6.33 -7.45 -7.98
CA GLU A 189 5.31 -8.49 -7.90
C GLU A 189 4.82 -8.61 -6.45
N VAL A 190 3.55 -8.27 -6.24
CA VAL A 190 2.87 -8.33 -4.95
C VAL A 190 1.82 -9.43 -5.00
N ALA A 191 1.97 -10.45 -4.17
CA ALA A 191 0.98 -11.50 -3.99
C ALA A 191 0.15 -11.26 -2.73
N THR A 192 -1.12 -11.66 -2.77
CA THR A 192 -2.08 -11.59 -1.67
C THR A 192 -2.67 -12.96 -1.43
N VAL A 193 -2.91 -13.30 -0.17
CA VAL A 193 -3.55 -14.56 0.24
C VAL A 193 -4.81 -14.22 1.01
N GLU A 194 -5.92 -14.81 0.62
CA GLU A 194 -7.23 -14.59 1.24
C GLU A 194 -7.88 -15.89 1.71
N GLU A 195 -8.66 -15.79 2.79
CA GLU A 195 -9.48 -16.86 3.33
C GLU A 195 -10.54 -17.38 2.34
N PRO A 196 -10.97 -18.65 2.49
CA PRO A 196 -12.12 -19.15 1.73
C PRO A 196 -13.35 -18.27 1.99
N GLY A 197 -14.06 -17.89 0.94
CA GLY A 197 -15.21 -16.96 1.08
C GLY A 197 -14.85 -15.48 0.96
N VAL A 198 -13.57 -15.15 0.77
CA VAL A 198 -13.08 -13.77 0.56
C VAL A 198 -12.56 -13.62 -0.86
N THR A 199 -12.94 -12.52 -1.51
CA THR A 199 -12.46 -12.17 -2.85
C THR A 199 -11.65 -10.89 -2.78
N ARG A 200 -10.49 -10.88 -3.44
CA ARG A 200 -9.67 -9.68 -3.61
C ARG A 200 -10.03 -9.01 -4.93
N SER A 201 -10.38 -7.72 -4.89
CA SER A 201 -10.69 -6.94 -6.08
C SER A 201 -9.75 -5.74 -6.19
N LEU A 202 -9.34 -5.39 -7.42
CA LEU A 202 -8.61 -4.14 -7.69
C LEU A 202 -9.63 -3.05 -7.98
N SER A 203 -9.57 -1.97 -7.21
CA SER A 203 -10.39 -0.78 -7.37
C SER A 203 -9.52 0.44 -7.64
N SER A 204 -10.03 1.37 -8.44
CA SER A 204 -9.44 2.69 -8.64
C SER A 204 -10.48 3.75 -8.28
N ALA A 205 -10.06 4.75 -7.51
CA ALA A 205 -10.85 5.91 -7.17
C ALA A 205 -10.13 7.17 -7.65
N ARG A 206 -10.83 7.99 -8.45
CA ARG A 206 -10.33 9.28 -8.90
C ARG A 206 -10.95 10.42 -8.10
N SER A 207 -10.12 11.36 -7.70
CA SER A 207 -10.52 12.60 -7.03
C SER A 207 -9.96 13.78 -7.81
N ILE A 208 -10.68 14.90 -7.85
CA ILE A 208 -10.15 16.18 -8.38
C ILE A 208 -9.32 16.92 -7.33
N ASP A 209 -9.36 16.47 -6.08
CA ASP A 209 -8.60 17.04 -4.97
C ASP A 209 -7.18 16.47 -4.94
N ASP A 210 -6.19 17.33 -5.14
CA ASP A 210 -4.77 17.02 -5.05
C ASP A 210 -4.07 17.77 -3.90
N GLU A 211 -4.82 18.35 -2.95
CA GLU A 211 -4.31 19.18 -1.84
C GLU A 211 -3.11 18.54 -1.13
N TYR A 212 -3.19 17.22 -0.88
CA TYR A 212 -2.18 16.47 -0.13
C TYR A 212 -1.14 15.78 -1.01
N THR A 213 -1.38 15.68 -2.32
CA THR A 213 -0.46 15.05 -3.28
C THR A 213 -0.64 15.70 -4.65
N PRO A 214 0.01 16.84 -4.88
CA PRO A 214 -0.18 17.62 -6.09
C PRO A 214 -0.03 16.78 -7.36
N THR A 215 -0.86 17.02 -8.37
CA THR A 215 -0.92 16.31 -9.67
C THR A 215 -1.34 14.84 -9.66
N ILE A 216 -1.59 14.25 -8.49
CA ILE A 216 -1.96 12.85 -8.38
C ILE A 216 -3.43 12.72 -8.01
N PHE A 217 -4.23 12.33 -8.99
CA PHE A 217 -5.69 12.29 -8.90
C PHE A 217 -6.25 10.88 -8.77
N GLU A 218 -5.40 9.86 -8.71
CA GLU A 218 -5.81 8.45 -8.72
C GLU A 218 -5.23 7.69 -7.51
N MET A 219 -6.14 7.04 -6.78
CA MET A 219 -5.87 6.10 -5.69
C MET A 219 -6.25 4.70 -6.15
N LEU A 220 -5.32 3.75 -6.03
CA LEU A 220 -5.59 2.34 -6.27
C LEU A 220 -5.71 1.62 -4.93
N ALA A 221 -6.60 0.64 -4.87
CA ALA A 221 -6.74 -0.22 -3.70
C ALA A 221 -7.09 -1.65 -4.09
N LEU A 222 -6.35 -2.61 -3.55
CA LEU A 222 -6.80 -3.99 -3.46
C LEU A 222 -7.67 -4.13 -2.20
N VAL A 223 -8.94 -4.48 -2.37
CA VAL A 223 -9.90 -4.61 -1.26
C VAL A 223 -10.29 -6.08 -1.13
N ALA A 224 -10.12 -6.65 0.07
CA ALA A 224 -10.67 -7.96 0.41
C ALA A 224 -12.12 -7.77 0.85
N GLU A 225 -13.03 -8.41 0.15
CA GLU A 225 -14.46 -8.35 0.41
C GLU A 225 -14.99 -9.75 0.67
N SER A 226 -15.93 -9.87 1.62
CA SER A 226 -16.70 -11.11 1.77
C SER A 226 -17.49 -11.39 0.48
N GLN A 227 -17.68 -12.66 0.12
CA GLN A 227 -18.45 -13.07 -1.07
C GLN A 227 -19.85 -12.45 -1.19
N ASN A 228 -20.46 -12.01 -0.08
CA ASN A 228 -21.74 -11.31 -0.08
C ASN A 228 -21.63 -9.81 -0.45
N GLY A 229 -20.42 -9.29 -0.70
CA GLY A 229 -20.14 -7.91 -1.11
C GLY A 229 -20.47 -6.84 -0.05
N SER A 230 -20.90 -7.23 1.14
CA SER A 230 -21.48 -6.31 2.13
C SER A 230 -20.47 -5.58 3.00
N SER A 231 -19.23 -6.07 3.10
CA SER A 231 -18.21 -5.50 4.00
C SER A 231 -16.79 -5.72 3.51
N SER A 232 -16.02 -4.63 3.42
CA SER A 232 -14.57 -4.65 3.24
C SER A 232 -13.91 -5.16 4.52
N LEU A 233 -13.07 -6.18 4.40
CA LEU A 233 -12.41 -6.87 5.51
C LEU A 233 -10.98 -6.34 5.74
N SER A 234 -10.21 -6.22 4.66
CA SER A 234 -8.89 -5.60 4.67
C SER A 234 -8.60 -4.92 3.33
N PHE A 235 -7.59 -4.06 3.33
CA PHE A 235 -7.18 -3.34 2.12
C PHE A 235 -5.67 -3.19 2.01
N VAL A 236 -5.22 -2.93 0.80
CA VAL A 236 -3.87 -2.48 0.45
C VAL A 236 -4.07 -1.35 -0.57
N GLN A 237 -3.76 -0.11 -0.22
CA GLN A 237 -4.03 1.08 -1.03
C GLN A 237 -2.78 1.94 -1.24
N TRP A 238 -2.69 2.58 -2.39
CA TRP A 238 -1.59 3.47 -2.74
C TRP A 238 -2.05 4.55 -3.73
N LYS A 239 -1.32 5.66 -3.81
CA LYS A 239 -1.48 6.64 -4.89
C LYS A 239 -0.79 6.13 -6.15
N ALA A 240 -1.27 6.52 -7.34
CA ALA A 240 -0.68 6.18 -8.64
C ALA A 240 0.69 6.86 -8.90
N THR A 241 1.53 6.97 -7.87
CA THR A 241 2.84 7.60 -7.90
C THR A 241 3.83 6.87 -6.98
N ALA A 242 5.10 6.99 -7.32
CA ALA A 242 6.27 6.68 -6.52
C ALA A 242 7.22 7.88 -6.57
N TYR A 243 8.36 7.86 -5.87
CA TYR A 243 9.26 9.02 -5.82
C TYR A 243 10.73 8.66 -6.03
N GLY A 244 11.42 9.53 -6.75
CA GLY A 244 12.85 9.43 -7.07
C GLY A 244 13.80 10.01 -6.02
N SER A 245 13.33 10.35 -4.82
CA SER A 245 14.11 11.08 -3.81
C SER A 245 13.82 10.62 -2.39
N ARG A 246 14.85 10.64 -1.54
CA ARG A 246 14.75 10.36 -0.09
C ARG A 246 13.92 11.41 0.67
N SER A 247 13.82 12.60 0.10
CA SER A 247 13.03 13.73 0.60
C SER A 247 12.13 14.19 -0.55
N PRO A 248 11.06 13.43 -0.83
CA PRO A 248 10.28 13.57 -2.05
C PRO A 248 9.64 14.94 -2.16
N ARG A 249 9.80 15.57 -3.32
CA ARG A 249 9.06 16.75 -3.74
C ARG A 249 8.16 16.40 -4.92
N ARG A 250 7.33 17.35 -5.35
CA ARG A 250 6.39 17.15 -6.48
C ARG A 250 7.14 16.75 -7.75
N GLU A 251 8.27 17.40 -8.02
CA GLU A 251 9.11 17.16 -9.19
C GLU A 251 9.82 15.80 -9.21
N ASP A 252 9.86 15.09 -8.07
CA ASP A 252 10.50 13.77 -7.98
C ASP A 252 9.51 12.62 -8.31
N GLY A 253 8.30 12.93 -8.77
CA GLY A 253 7.25 11.94 -9.03
C GLY A 253 7.62 10.93 -10.11
N ILE A 254 7.32 9.66 -9.86
CA ILE A 254 7.47 8.54 -10.79
C ILE A 254 6.07 7.95 -10.98
N GLN A 255 5.60 7.86 -12.23
CA GLN A 255 4.30 7.26 -12.49
C GLN A 255 4.28 5.80 -12.05
N CYS A 256 3.21 5.41 -11.36
CA CYS A 256 2.97 4.05 -10.92
C CYS A 256 1.76 3.50 -11.67
N GLN A 257 1.92 2.34 -12.29
CA GLN A 257 0.82 1.63 -12.95
C GLN A 257 0.70 0.24 -12.36
N ALA A 258 -0.53 -0.20 -12.13
CA ALA A 258 -0.81 -1.54 -11.65
C ALA A 258 -1.49 -2.34 -12.77
N GLN A 259 -0.94 -3.51 -13.09
CA GLN A 259 -1.60 -4.42 -14.03
C GLN A 259 -2.85 -5.04 -13.39
N GLY A 260 -3.74 -5.62 -14.19
CA GLY A 260 -4.91 -6.32 -13.66
C GLY A 260 -4.52 -7.44 -12.69
N LEU A 261 -5.32 -7.61 -11.63
CA LEU A 261 -5.16 -8.69 -10.65
C LEU A 261 -5.32 -10.05 -11.33
N ARG A 262 -4.39 -10.97 -11.07
CA ARG A 262 -4.39 -12.32 -11.66
C ARG A 262 -4.39 -13.37 -10.57
N ALA A 263 -5.11 -14.47 -10.77
CA ALA A 263 -4.94 -15.65 -9.94
C ALA A 263 -3.50 -16.18 -10.10
N ALA A 264 -2.84 -16.45 -8.97
CA ALA A 264 -1.48 -16.95 -8.96
C ALA A 264 -1.49 -18.48 -9.06
N ASN A 265 -1.06 -19.01 -10.20
CA ASN A 265 -0.98 -20.47 -10.45
C ASN A 265 0.35 -21.07 -9.95
N TRP A 266 1.10 -20.35 -9.12
CA TRP A 266 2.41 -20.72 -8.63
C TRP A 266 2.40 -20.81 -7.09
N SER A 267 3.28 -21.63 -6.53
CA SER A 267 3.38 -21.82 -5.08
C SER A 267 4.23 -20.75 -4.42
N LEU A 268 3.77 -20.19 -3.30
CA LEU A 268 4.57 -19.31 -2.46
C LEU A 268 5.82 -20.05 -1.93
N PRO A 269 6.94 -19.34 -1.66
CA PRO A 269 8.13 -19.98 -1.11
C PRO A 269 7.82 -20.67 0.22
N ALA A 270 8.33 -21.89 0.38
CA ALA A 270 7.94 -22.76 1.49
C ALA A 270 8.39 -22.26 2.88
N ALA A 271 9.41 -21.39 2.91
CA ALA A 271 9.99 -20.86 4.13
C ALA A 271 9.34 -19.54 4.60
N THR A 272 8.10 -19.24 4.21
CA THR A 272 7.45 -17.96 4.53
C THR A 272 6.53 -18.04 5.76
N ILE A 273 6.35 -16.91 6.44
CA ILE A 273 5.38 -16.79 7.55
C ILE A 273 3.93 -17.08 7.11
N VAL A 274 3.64 -16.96 5.81
CA VAL A 274 2.33 -17.25 5.24
C VAL A 274 2.03 -18.75 5.31
N GLN A 275 2.97 -19.60 4.89
CA GLN A 275 2.81 -21.05 5.09
C GLN A 275 2.77 -21.42 6.57
N ALA A 276 3.49 -20.68 7.42
CA ALA A 276 3.48 -20.94 8.85
C ALA A 276 2.11 -20.73 9.52
N TYR A 277 1.30 -19.81 9.00
CA TYR A 277 -0.04 -19.52 9.50
C TYR A 277 -1.14 -20.30 8.76
N PHE A 278 -1.17 -20.24 7.43
CA PHE A 278 -2.23 -20.86 6.60
C PHE A 278 -2.00 -22.35 6.31
N GLY A 279 -0.79 -22.87 6.59
CA GLY A 279 -0.46 -24.27 6.38
C GLY A 279 -0.44 -24.69 4.91
N GLN A 280 -0.78 -25.95 4.64
CA GLN A 280 -0.77 -26.54 3.30
C GLN A 280 -2.01 -26.23 2.46
N GLY A 281 -2.97 -25.44 2.99
CA GLY A 281 -4.19 -25.07 2.25
C GLY A 281 -3.98 -24.04 1.13
N LEU A 282 -2.78 -23.50 0.98
CA LEU A 282 -2.43 -22.50 -0.03
C LEU A 282 -2.62 -23.07 -1.44
N GLY A 283 -3.43 -22.40 -2.28
CA GLY A 283 -3.75 -22.87 -3.64
C GLY A 283 -4.85 -23.94 -3.69
N GLY A 284 -5.44 -24.30 -2.54
CA GLY A 284 -6.63 -25.14 -2.44
C GLY A 284 -7.77 -24.40 -1.73
N ALA A 285 -7.70 -24.34 -0.40
CA ALA A 285 -8.70 -23.65 0.43
C ALA A 285 -8.50 -22.13 0.42
N TYR A 286 -7.25 -21.66 0.37
CA TYR A 286 -6.91 -20.25 0.32
C TYR A 286 -6.63 -19.80 -1.11
N SER A 287 -7.17 -18.64 -1.47
CA SER A 287 -6.94 -18.05 -2.78
C SER A 287 -5.65 -17.22 -2.77
N VAL A 288 -4.86 -17.31 -3.84
CA VAL A 288 -3.65 -16.50 -4.02
C VAL A 288 -3.82 -15.67 -5.29
N SER A 289 -3.72 -14.35 -5.15
CA SER A 289 -3.80 -13.41 -6.27
C SER A 289 -2.55 -12.55 -6.33
N ALA A 290 -2.06 -12.24 -7.51
CA ALA A 290 -0.87 -11.44 -7.72
C ALA A 290 -1.15 -10.21 -8.60
N ILE A 291 -0.46 -9.12 -8.30
CA ILE A 291 -0.46 -7.89 -9.07
C ILE A 291 0.99 -7.44 -9.33
N ASN A 292 1.22 -6.90 -10.52
CA ASN A 292 2.47 -6.29 -10.89
C ASN A 292 2.32 -4.78 -10.87
N VAL A 293 3.15 -4.11 -10.06
CA VAL A 293 3.18 -2.66 -9.93
C VAL A 293 4.45 -2.15 -10.61
N SER A 294 4.30 -1.46 -11.73
CA SER A 294 5.40 -0.92 -12.52
C SER A 294 5.68 0.53 -12.16
N PHE A 295 6.96 0.88 -12.07
CA PHE A 295 7.45 2.22 -11.77
C PHE A 295 8.14 2.81 -13.00
N GLY A 296 7.52 3.82 -13.59
CA GLY A 296 7.97 4.46 -14.80
C GLY A 296 6.81 5.05 -15.60
N GLY A 297 7.09 6.14 -16.33
CA GLY A 297 6.19 6.77 -17.28
C GLY A 297 6.94 7.05 -18.59
N GLU A 298 6.35 7.82 -19.50
CA GLU A 298 6.98 8.20 -20.79
C GLU A 298 8.35 8.86 -20.62
N GLU A 299 8.61 9.46 -19.45
CA GLU A 299 9.87 10.13 -19.13
C GLU A 299 10.96 9.21 -18.54
N GLY A 300 10.66 7.93 -18.22
CA GLY A 300 11.56 6.76 -18.03
C GLY A 300 12.86 6.87 -17.20
N ARG A 301 13.28 8.05 -16.73
CA ARG A 301 14.68 8.37 -16.43
C ARG A 301 14.94 8.76 -14.98
N VAL A 302 13.89 8.97 -14.18
CA VAL A 302 14.03 9.46 -12.80
C VAL A 302 14.91 8.51 -11.97
N TYR A 303 14.67 7.19 -12.01
CA TYR A 303 15.53 6.23 -11.31
C TYR A 303 16.94 6.17 -11.89
N GLN A 304 17.08 6.32 -13.22
CA GLN A 304 18.38 6.29 -13.88
C GLN A 304 19.29 7.42 -13.38
N GLU A 305 18.74 8.61 -13.19
CA GLU A 305 19.46 9.79 -12.72
C GLU A 305 19.67 9.79 -11.20
N LYS A 306 18.61 9.49 -10.44
CA LYS A 306 18.62 9.64 -8.97
C LYS A 306 19.10 8.40 -8.23
N ARG A 307 19.06 7.23 -8.87
CA ARG A 307 19.32 5.91 -8.26
C ARG A 307 18.50 5.69 -6.98
N TYR A 308 17.26 6.18 -6.97
CA TYR A 308 16.36 6.05 -5.84
C TYR A 308 14.93 5.89 -6.35
N LEU A 309 14.19 4.97 -5.74
CA LEU A 309 12.77 4.74 -5.96
C LEU A 309 12.16 4.44 -4.60
N SER A 310 11.13 5.18 -4.20
CA SER A 310 10.29 4.84 -3.07
C SER A 310 8.81 4.79 -3.44
N TRP A 311 8.13 3.72 -3.03
CA TRP A 311 6.71 3.52 -3.24
C TRP A 311 6.03 3.27 -1.89
N SER A 312 5.04 4.11 -1.57
CA SER A 312 4.31 4.04 -0.30
C SER A 312 2.95 3.37 -0.49
N VAL A 313 2.64 2.46 0.42
CA VAL A 313 1.42 1.67 0.46
C VAL A 313 0.85 1.70 1.87
N LEU A 314 -0.45 1.86 2.00
CA LEU A 314 -1.15 1.68 3.25
C LEU A 314 -1.92 0.37 3.23
N LEU A 315 -1.74 -0.45 4.26
CA LEU A 315 -2.53 -1.67 4.45
C LEU A 315 -3.21 -1.66 5.80
N GLY A 316 -4.37 -2.27 5.89
CA GLY A 316 -5.19 -2.19 7.10
C GLY A 316 -6.46 -2.99 7.01
N PHE A 317 -7.30 -2.83 8.03
CA PHE A 317 -8.57 -3.54 8.17
C PHE A 317 -9.76 -2.62 7.89
N GLY A 318 -10.87 -3.20 7.45
CA GLY A 318 -12.10 -2.46 7.15
C GLY A 318 -12.04 -1.70 5.82
N GLN A 319 -12.67 -0.53 5.78
CA GLN A 319 -12.73 0.30 4.57
C GLN A 319 -11.44 1.14 4.40
N PRO A 320 -10.90 1.24 3.18
CA PRO A 320 -9.74 2.08 2.91
C PRO A 320 -10.04 3.56 3.22
N PRO A 321 -9.17 4.27 3.96
CA PRO A 321 -9.33 5.70 4.22
C PRO A 321 -9.40 6.52 2.92
N ARG A 322 -10.42 7.38 2.80
CA ARG A 322 -10.63 8.25 1.64
C ARG A 322 -10.37 9.71 1.97
N ASP A 323 -9.74 10.39 1.02
CA ASP A 323 -9.58 11.84 1.06
C ASP A 323 -10.93 12.53 0.84
N THR A 324 -11.15 13.63 1.56
CA THR A 324 -12.29 14.53 1.41
C THR A 324 -11.75 15.96 1.31
N PHE A 325 -12.46 16.82 0.58
CA PHE A 325 -12.08 18.22 0.48
C PHE A 325 -11.90 18.86 1.86
N SER A 326 -10.83 19.63 2.04
CA SER A 326 -10.64 20.39 3.26
C SER A 326 -11.70 21.48 3.42
N PRO A 327 -11.96 21.94 4.65
CA PRO A 327 -12.85 23.08 4.89
C PRO A 327 -12.45 24.34 4.10
N LEU A 328 -11.13 24.51 3.85
CA LEU A 328 -10.62 25.63 3.05
C LEU A 328 -11.01 25.47 1.58
N VAL A 329 -10.80 24.31 0.97
CA VAL A 329 -11.20 24.07 -0.42
C VAL A 329 -12.71 24.18 -0.60
N ILE A 330 -13.49 23.63 0.34
CA ILE A 330 -14.95 23.77 0.37
C ILE A 330 -15.35 25.26 0.44
N SER A 331 -14.67 26.06 1.26
CA SER A 331 -14.93 27.50 1.37
C SER A 331 -14.62 28.25 0.09
N ILE A 332 -13.50 27.96 -0.57
CA ILE A 332 -13.13 28.56 -1.86
C ILE A 332 -14.17 28.19 -2.92
N MET A 333 -14.56 26.91 -3.02
CA MET A 333 -15.60 26.46 -3.96
C MET A 333 -16.93 27.15 -3.69
N ALA A 334 -17.34 27.27 -2.42
CA ALA A 334 -18.58 27.92 -2.04
C ALA A 334 -18.61 29.41 -2.44
N VAL A 335 -17.51 30.15 -2.24
CA VAL A 335 -17.44 31.57 -2.64
C VAL A 335 -17.36 31.71 -4.17
N ALA A 336 -16.52 30.90 -4.82
CA ALA A 336 -16.29 30.98 -6.27
C ALA A 336 -17.55 30.63 -7.09
N LEU A 337 -18.35 29.66 -6.64
CA LEU A 337 -19.59 29.27 -7.31
C LEU A 337 -20.82 30.04 -6.80
N GLY A 338 -20.82 30.38 -5.51
CA GLY A 338 -21.94 31.09 -4.87
C GLY A 338 -22.06 32.54 -5.31
N THR A 339 -20.93 33.24 -5.49
CA THR A 339 -20.95 34.67 -5.86
C THR A 339 -21.58 34.90 -7.24
N PRO A 340 -21.18 34.19 -8.32
CA PRO A 340 -21.82 34.34 -9.62
C PRO A 340 -23.31 33.97 -9.62
N LEU A 341 -23.69 32.91 -8.89
CA LEU A 341 -25.08 32.50 -8.78
C LEU A 341 -25.93 33.57 -8.08
N ALA A 342 -25.43 34.14 -6.98
CA ALA A 342 -26.11 35.22 -6.28
C ALA A 342 -26.27 36.46 -7.17
N MET A 343 -25.21 36.84 -7.91
CA MET A 343 -25.28 37.95 -8.87
C MET A 343 -26.32 37.69 -9.97
N LEU A 344 -26.39 36.47 -10.49
CA LEU A 344 -27.36 36.07 -11.52
C LEU A 344 -28.81 36.13 -10.99
N LEU A 345 -29.05 35.64 -9.77
CA LEU A 345 -30.37 35.70 -9.13
C LEU A 345 -30.80 37.15 -8.86
N VAL A 346 -29.89 37.99 -8.36
CA VAL A 346 -30.15 39.43 -8.17
C VAL A 346 -30.46 40.09 -9.52
N GLY A 347 -29.68 39.79 -10.56
CA GLY A 347 -29.91 40.29 -11.92
C GLY A 347 -31.29 39.89 -12.46
N ILE A 348 -31.69 38.62 -12.33
CA ILE A 348 -33.02 38.13 -12.72
C ILE A 348 -34.12 38.88 -11.97
N CYS A 349 -33.98 39.02 -10.65
CA CYS A 349 -34.96 39.71 -9.82
C CYS A 349 -35.14 41.18 -10.27
N LEU A 350 -34.03 41.88 -10.54
CA LEU A 350 -34.06 43.26 -11.03
C LEU A 350 -34.75 43.37 -12.40
N VAL A 351 -34.49 42.45 -13.34
CA VAL A 351 -35.15 42.43 -14.65
C VAL A 351 -36.66 42.18 -14.52
N LEU A 352 -37.08 41.22 -13.69
CA LEU A 352 -38.50 40.93 -13.45
C LEU A 352 -39.24 42.12 -12.83
N VAL A 353 -38.61 42.81 -11.88
CA VAL A 353 -39.18 44.03 -11.28
C VAL A 353 -39.29 45.15 -12.33
N ALA A 354 -38.28 45.33 -13.19
CA ALA A 354 -38.31 46.34 -14.25
C ALA A 354 -39.39 46.05 -15.31
N GLN A 355 -39.58 44.78 -15.70
CA GLN A 355 -40.63 44.39 -16.64
C GLN A 355 -42.03 44.60 -16.06
N ARG A 356 -42.25 44.30 -14.77
CA ARG A 356 -43.54 44.59 -14.11
C ARG A 356 -43.88 46.07 -14.10
N LYS A 357 -42.88 46.95 -13.86
CA LYS A 357 -43.10 48.40 -13.93
C LYS A 357 -43.53 48.85 -15.33
N ARG A 358 -42.88 48.34 -16.39
CA ARG A 358 -43.25 48.67 -17.78
C ARG A 358 -44.63 48.19 -18.20
N TYR A 359 -45.09 47.04 -17.72
CA TYR A 359 -46.46 46.55 -17.99
C TYR A 359 -47.54 47.32 -17.22
N SER A 360 -47.20 47.92 -16.07
CA SER A 360 -48.13 48.73 -15.28
C SER A 360 -48.36 50.14 -15.84
N GLU A 361 -47.47 50.65 -16.69
CA GLU A 361 -47.60 51.95 -17.39
C GLU A 361 -48.38 51.85 -18.71
N TYR A 362 -48.86 50.66 -19.09
CA TYR A 362 -49.68 50.49 -20.29
C TYR A 362 -51.13 50.90 -19.99
N GLU A 363 -51.50 52.15 -20.29
CA GLU A 363 -52.90 52.56 -20.37
C GLU A 363 -53.57 51.88 -21.57
N PRO A 364 -54.67 51.13 -21.39
CA PRO A 364 -55.42 50.59 -22.51
C PRO A 364 -56.05 51.74 -23.28
N ILE A 365 -55.69 51.86 -24.56
CA ILE A 365 -56.32 52.80 -25.49
C ILE A 365 -57.75 52.31 -25.74
N ASN A 366 -58.74 52.98 -25.15
CA ASN A 366 -60.15 52.90 -25.55
C ASN A 366 -60.84 54.24 -25.30
#